data_AF-A0A6G0UDL2-F1
#
_entry.id   AF-A0A6G0UDL2-F1
#
_cell.length_a   1.000
_cell.length_b   1.000
_cell.length_c   1.000
_cell.angle_alpha   90.00
_cell.angle_beta   90.00
_cell.angle_gamma   90.00
#
_symmetry.space_group_name_H-M   'P 1'
#
loop_
_entity.id
_entity.type
_entity.pdbx_description
1 polymer ?
#
loop_
_entity_poly.entity_id
_entity_poly.type
_entity_poly.pdbx_seq_one_letter_code
_entity_poly.pdbx_strand_id
1 'polypeptide(L)'
;MIEEGLLESDVEDLPNDHSTPIPGSEKSFEGSRYMKNEDYFLMKKQPEIETLGDFPVFGHYSVFFILLFEAIMLPMMAYMTFMIYGGFTPNVNSCGEHDFRELSSSKACELLGEIQKTSNCTPRLSAQFHSVGYEFEYYCDSAHQMKNSISIQMFGILVGAVVFGQLSDLCGRRRIMLICTLGMTVFGYLASVTSGLVTFTAFLFAALFFTGGNST
;
A
#
# COMPACT_ATOMS: atom_id res chain seq x y z
N MET A 1 9.32 51.35 24.00
CA MET A 1 8.07 51.08 24.73
C MET A 1 8.21 49.64 25.24
N ILE A 2 8.98 49.28 26.29
CA ILE A 2 9.09 49.76 27.70
C ILE A 2 7.69 49.81 28.33
N GLU A 3 7.27 49.09 29.40
CA GLU A 3 7.81 48.44 30.64
C GLU A 3 6.75 47.40 31.16
N GLU A 4 7.06 46.25 31.82
CA GLU A 4 7.26 45.91 33.27
C GLU A 4 6.06 45.96 34.25
N GLY A 5 6.03 44.96 35.16
CA GLY A 5 5.46 44.99 36.53
C GLY A 5 4.09 44.30 36.78
N LEU A 6 3.72 43.64 37.90
CA LEU A 6 4.33 42.89 39.02
C LEU A 6 3.27 42.77 40.17
N LEU A 7 3.11 41.55 40.73
CA LEU A 7 2.74 41.11 42.10
C LEU A 7 1.39 41.36 42.85
N GLU A 8 1.21 40.41 43.80
CA GLU A 8 0.45 40.37 45.08
C GLU A 8 -1.07 40.07 45.00
N SER A 9 -1.70 39.17 45.80
CA SER A 9 -1.33 38.47 47.06
C SER A 9 -2.49 37.54 47.53
N ASP A 10 -2.15 36.41 48.18
CA ASP A 10 -2.74 35.81 49.43
C ASP A 10 -4.23 35.31 49.47
N VAL A 11 -4.74 34.31 50.22
CA VAL A 11 -4.28 33.37 51.31
C VAL A 11 -5.50 32.48 51.75
N GLU A 12 -5.25 31.27 52.29
CA GLU A 12 -6.07 30.40 53.21
C GLU A 12 -7.50 29.95 52.80
N ASP A 13 -8.07 28.78 53.13
CA ASP A 13 -7.79 27.73 54.13
C ASP A 13 -8.57 26.43 53.80
N LEU A 14 -8.06 25.27 54.23
CA LEU A 14 -8.74 23.95 54.27
C LEU A 14 -9.61 23.86 55.54
N PRO A 15 -10.63 22.96 55.67
CA PRO A 15 -10.32 21.62 56.23
C PRO A 15 -11.30 20.45 55.92
N ASN A 16 -10.80 19.22 56.15
CA ASN A 16 -11.40 17.97 56.73
C ASN A 16 -12.90 17.66 56.62
N ASP A 17 -13.40 16.42 56.70
CA ASP A 17 -12.98 15.01 56.63
C ASP A 17 -14.29 14.23 56.89
N HIS A 18 -14.38 12.98 56.43
CA HIS A 18 -15.25 11.92 56.96
C HIS A 18 -16.79 11.94 56.72
N SER A 19 -17.27 11.04 55.84
CA SER A 19 -18.47 10.23 56.09
C SER A 19 -18.60 9.00 55.15
N THR A 20 -18.59 7.83 55.79
CA THR A 20 -18.98 6.48 55.34
C THR A 20 -20.50 6.33 55.08
N PRO A 21 -21.01 5.23 54.46
CA PRO A 21 -21.91 5.31 53.29
C PRO A 21 -23.31 4.65 53.42
N ILE A 22 -24.03 4.63 52.27
CA ILE A 22 -25.12 3.71 51.80
C ILE A 22 -26.58 4.17 52.09
N PRO A 23 -27.65 3.85 51.29
CA PRO A 23 -27.80 3.37 49.89
C PRO A 23 -28.82 4.18 49.02
N GLY A 24 -28.75 3.94 47.69
CA GLY A 24 -29.97 3.65 46.90
C GLY A 24 -30.43 4.70 45.87
N SER A 25 -30.43 4.28 44.60
CA SER A 25 -31.15 4.82 43.42
C SER A 25 -30.18 5.20 42.28
N GLU A 26 -29.63 4.23 41.54
CA GLU A 26 -30.25 3.66 40.33
C GLU A 26 -29.91 4.44 39.04
N LYS A 27 -28.85 3.94 38.40
CA LYS A 27 -28.67 3.69 36.95
C LYS A 27 -28.71 4.90 35.98
N SER A 28 -27.55 5.12 35.35
CA SER A 28 -27.35 5.17 33.88
C SER A 28 -26.54 6.36 33.32
N PHE A 29 -25.84 7.15 34.13
CA PHE A 29 -25.12 8.32 33.58
C PHE A 29 -23.79 8.69 34.25
N GLU A 30 -22.96 7.71 34.65
CA GLU A 30 -21.64 8.02 35.25
C GLU A 30 -20.53 7.00 34.94
N GLY A 31 -20.55 6.45 33.73
CA GLY A 31 -19.52 5.53 33.22
C GLY A 31 -18.18 6.18 32.83
N SER A 32 -17.94 7.44 33.21
CA SER A 32 -16.78 8.24 32.73
C SER A 32 -15.77 8.62 33.83
N ARG A 33 -15.95 8.19 35.09
CA ARG A 33 -15.09 8.62 36.22
C ARG A 33 -14.49 7.50 37.10
N TYR A 34 -14.60 6.23 36.69
CA TYR A 34 -13.96 5.09 37.38
C TYR A 34 -12.69 4.58 36.68
N MET A 35 -12.06 5.40 35.81
CA MET A 35 -10.70 5.16 35.31
C MET A 35 -9.68 5.61 36.38
N LYS A 36 -9.76 5.02 37.58
CA LYS A 36 -9.13 5.56 38.79
C LYS A 36 -8.14 4.58 39.42
N ASN A 37 -6.87 4.91 39.29
CA ASN A 37 -5.69 4.42 40.03
C ASN A 37 -5.25 2.95 39.86
N GLU A 38 -6.13 1.95 39.79
CA GLU A 38 -5.70 0.54 39.63
C GLU A 38 -5.06 0.31 38.25
N ASP A 39 -5.66 0.86 37.19
CA ASP A 39 -5.12 0.76 35.83
C ASP A 39 -3.81 1.55 35.67
N TYR A 40 -3.63 2.66 36.40
CA TYR A 40 -2.37 3.43 36.42
C TYR A 40 -1.25 2.66 37.11
N PHE A 41 -1.56 1.89 38.15
CA PHE A 41 -0.57 1.05 38.84
C PHE A 41 -0.21 -0.20 38.02
N LEU A 42 -1.17 -0.75 37.27
CA LEU A 42 -0.94 -1.82 36.30
C LEU A 42 -0.11 -1.35 35.09
N MET A 43 -0.30 -0.09 34.64
CA MET A 43 0.52 0.53 33.60
C MET A 43 1.94 0.87 34.10
N LYS A 44 2.11 1.07 35.42
CA LYS A 44 3.42 1.31 36.06
C LYS A 44 4.21 0.02 36.32
N LYS A 45 3.58 -1.15 36.24
CA LYS A 45 4.27 -2.45 36.31
C LYS A 45 4.75 -2.88 34.92
N GLN A 46 5.39 -1.97 34.21
CA GLN A 46 6.28 -2.35 33.12
C GLN A 46 7.49 -3.01 33.80
N PRO A 47 7.85 -4.28 33.48
CA PRO A 47 9.13 -4.81 33.90
C PRO A 47 10.19 -3.81 33.42
N GLU A 48 11.09 -3.46 34.32
CA GLU A 48 12.32 -2.73 34.03
C GLU A 48 12.83 -3.19 32.66
N ILE A 49 12.89 -2.25 31.70
CA ILE A 49 13.33 -2.55 30.35
C ILE A 49 14.78 -2.99 30.51
N GLU A 50 14.99 -4.30 30.51
CA GLU A 50 16.27 -4.94 30.27
C GLU A 50 16.87 -4.19 29.10
N THR A 51 18.04 -3.60 29.33
CA THR A 51 18.62 -2.52 28.56
C THR A 51 18.38 -2.74 27.06
N LEU A 52 17.79 -1.74 26.37
CA LEU A 52 17.55 -1.69 24.91
C LEU A 52 18.81 -1.95 24.04
N GLY A 53 19.95 -2.25 24.65
CA GLY A 53 21.22 -2.63 24.06
C GLY A 53 21.37 -4.12 23.76
N ASP A 54 20.44 -4.99 24.16
CA ASP A 54 20.37 -6.36 23.61
C ASP A 54 19.73 -6.33 22.22
N PHE A 55 20.34 -5.53 21.34
CA PHE A 55 20.12 -5.63 19.91
C PHE A 55 20.41 -7.07 19.48
N PRO A 56 19.62 -7.63 18.55
CA PRO A 56 19.93 -8.94 17.99
C PRO A 56 21.38 -8.91 17.52
N VAL A 57 22.27 -9.64 18.22
CA VAL A 57 23.65 -9.82 17.80
C VAL A 57 23.55 -10.33 16.37
N PHE A 58 24.02 -9.54 15.39
CA PHE A 58 23.87 -9.87 13.97
C PHE A 58 24.70 -11.12 13.67
N GLY A 59 24.09 -12.28 13.90
CA GLY A 59 24.67 -13.55 13.52
C GLY A 59 24.74 -13.63 12.00
N HIS A 60 25.72 -14.36 11.49
CA HIS A 60 25.82 -14.65 10.05
C HIS A 60 24.53 -15.20 9.45
N TYR A 61 23.73 -15.92 10.26
CA TYR A 61 22.40 -16.40 9.88
C TYR A 61 21.41 -15.25 9.60
N SER A 62 21.38 -14.21 10.43
CA SER A 62 20.50 -13.05 10.21
C SER A 62 20.84 -12.32 8.91
N VAL A 63 22.13 -12.21 8.57
CA VAL A 63 22.59 -11.63 7.30
C VAL A 63 22.14 -12.47 6.10
N PHE A 64 22.25 -13.79 6.20
CA PHE A 64 21.75 -14.70 5.16
C PHE A 64 20.24 -14.57 4.94
N PHE A 65 19.46 -14.46 6.01
CA PHE A 65 18.00 -14.26 5.93
C PHE A 65 17.63 -12.93 5.28
N ILE A 66 18.34 -11.85 5.62
CA ILE A 66 18.11 -10.53 5.02
C ILE A 66 18.45 -10.55 3.53
N LEU A 67 19.58 -11.15 3.15
CA LEU A 67 19.94 -11.29 1.73
C LEU A 67 18.92 -12.12 0.95
N LEU A 68 18.42 -13.21 1.53
CA LEU A 68 17.40 -14.04 0.88
C LEU A 68 16.07 -13.28 0.73
N PHE A 69 15.69 -12.50 1.74
CA PHE A 69 14.50 -11.65 1.69
C PHE A 69 14.62 -10.54 0.63
N GLU A 70 15.76 -9.85 0.59
CA GLU A 70 16.07 -8.84 -0.42
C GLU A 70 16.02 -9.44 -1.83
N ALA A 71 16.62 -10.62 -2.03
CA ALA A 71 16.62 -11.33 -3.30
C ALA A 71 15.21 -11.72 -3.79
N ILE A 72 14.27 -11.99 -2.86
CA ILE A 72 12.86 -12.28 -3.18
C ILE A 72 12.09 -10.99 -3.47
N MET A 73 12.39 -9.90 -2.79
CA MET A 73 11.70 -8.61 -2.97
C MET A 73 12.14 -7.86 -4.23
N LEU A 74 13.41 -7.98 -4.63
CA LEU A 74 13.95 -7.38 -5.85
C LEU A 74 13.12 -7.66 -7.11
N PRO A 75 12.80 -8.91 -7.48
CA PRO A 75 11.98 -9.20 -8.65
C PRO A 75 10.56 -8.65 -8.52
N MET A 76 10.00 -8.55 -7.31
CA MET A 76 8.68 -7.95 -7.09
C MET A 76 8.68 -6.45 -7.36
N MET A 77 9.71 -5.73 -6.92
CA MET A 77 9.86 -4.30 -7.21
C MET A 77 10.13 -4.05 -8.70
N ALA A 78 10.99 -4.88 -9.31
CA ALA A 78 11.26 -4.85 -10.73
C ALA A 78 9.99 -5.05 -11.57
N TYR A 79 9.07 -5.88 -11.09
CA TYR A 79 7.79 -6.10 -11.74
C TYR A 79 6.88 -4.86 -11.73
N MET A 80 6.82 -4.11 -10.63
CA MET A 80 6.06 -2.84 -10.60
C MET A 80 6.65 -1.83 -11.59
N THR A 81 7.98 -1.75 -11.64
CA THR A 81 8.70 -0.92 -12.60
C THR A 81 8.39 -1.35 -14.04
N PHE A 82 8.35 -2.66 -14.30
CA PHE A 82 7.98 -3.20 -15.60
C PHE A 82 6.57 -2.79 -16.04
N MET A 83 5.58 -2.80 -15.14
CA MET A 83 4.21 -2.37 -15.43
C MET A 83 4.11 -0.87 -15.76
N ILE A 84 4.90 -0.02 -15.10
CA ILE A 84 4.95 1.42 -15.41
C ILE A 84 5.45 1.63 -16.85
N TYR A 85 6.47 0.89 -17.28
CA TYR A 85 6.96 0.95 -18.66
C TYR A 85 6.03 0.25 -19.67
N GLY A 86 5.30 -0.78 -19.24
CA GLY A 86 4.26 -1.43 -20.04
C GLY A 86 3.05 -0.53 -20.32
N GLY A 87 2.74 0.40 -19.41
CA GLY A 87 1.63 1.36 -19.53
C GLY A 87 1.79 2.45 -20.60
N PHE A 88 2.95 2.55 -21.26
CA PHE A 88 3.14 3.47 -22.38
C PHE A 88 2.50 2.92 -23.64
N THR A 89 1.44 3.57 -24.09
CA THR A 89 0.72 3.21 -25.30
C THR A 89 1.55 3.60 -26.53
N PRO A 90 1.86 2.67 -27.44
CA PRO A 90 2.57 3.00 -28.68
C PRO A 90 1.71 3.90 -29.55
N ASN A 91 2.33 4.85 -30.25
CA ASN A 91 1.62 5.64 -31.27
C ASN A 91 1.55 4.86 -32.57
N VAL A 92 0.40 4.95 -33.23
CA VAL A 92 0.17 4.38 -34.56
C VAL A 92 0.71 5.37 -35.57
N ASN A 93 1.76 5.00 -36.31
CA ASN A 93 2.37 5.92 -37.26
C ASN A 93 1.76 5.81 -38.65
N SER A 94 1.44 4.60 -39.11
CA SER A 94 0.87 4.39 -40.44
C SER A 94 0.12 3.07 -40.57
N CYS A 95 -0.82 3.00 -41.51
CA CYS A 95 -1.43 1.77 -41.98
C CYS A 95 -1.50 1.79 -43.51
N GLY A 96 -0.73 0.93 -44.17
CA GLY A 96 -0.62 0.94 -45.64
C GLY A 96 -0.07 2.27 -46.18
N GLU A 97 -0.82 2.91 -47.08
CA GLU A 97 -0.48 4.21 -47.67
C GLU A 97 -0.88 5.43 -46.82
N HIS A 98 -1.63 5.24 -45.72
CA HIS A 98 -2.06 6.34 -44.85
C HIS A 98 -1.10 6.56 -43.68
N ASP A 99 -0.60 7.79 -43.54
CA ASP A 99 0.31 8.25 -42.48
C ASP A 99 -0.46 9.10 -41.44
N PHE A 100 -0.23 8.83 -40.15
CA PHE A 100 -0.91 9.46 -39.00
C PHE A 100 0.03 10.23 -38.07
N ARG A 101 1.28 10.46 -38.46
CA ARG A 101 2.33 11.04 -37.59
C ARG A 101 2.03 12.44 -37.04
N GLU A 102 1.22 13.22 -37.74
CA GLU A 102 0.85 14.59 -37.33
C GLU A 102 -0.45 14.66 -36.53
N LEU A 103 -1.14 13.52 -36.35
CA LEU A 103 -2.46 13.48 -35.76
C LEU A 103 -2.41 13.09 -34.28
N SER A 104 -3.35 13.62 -33.49
CA SER A 104 -3.51 13.23 -32.09
C SER A 104 -3.84 11.74 -31.96
N SER A 105 -3.27 11.07 -30.94
CA SER A 105 -3.40 9.63 -30.70
C SER A 105 -4.85 9.14 -30.72
N SER A 106 -5.81 9.94 -30.23
CA SER A 106 -7.24 9.58 -30.21
C SER A 106 -7.86 9.54 -31.62
N LYS A 107 -7.56 10.54 -32.47
CA LYS A 107 -8.08 10.58 -33.84
C LYS A 107 -7.39 9.57 -34.75
N ALA A 108 -6.10 9.30 -34.53
CA ALA A 108 -5.37 8.25 -35.24
C ALA A 108 -6.00 6.86 -35.01
N CYS A 109 -6.51 6.62 -33.80
CA CYS A 109 -7.20 5.40 -33.43
C CYS A 109 -8.58 5.23 -34.10
N GLU A 110 -9.34 6.32 -34.20
CA GLU A 110 -10.64 6.33 -34.87
C GLU A 110 -10.48 6.03 -36.37
N LEU A 111 -9.53 6.72 -37.03
CA LEU A 111 -9.18 6.48 -38.44
C LEU A 111 -8.64 5.07 -38.68
N LEU A 112 -7.82 4.53 -37.77
CA LEU A 112 -7.33 3.17 -37.90
C LEU A 112 -8.46 2.15 -37.88
N GLY A 113 -9.46 2.33 -36.98
CA GLY A 113 -10.63 1.47 -36.91
C GLY A 113 -11.50 1.49 -38.17
N GLU A 114 -11.54 2.61 -38.89
CA GLU A 114 -12.24 2.71 -40.18
C GLU A 114 -11.47 2.04 -41.33
N ILE A 115 -10.15 2.24 -41.39
CA ILE A 115 -9.31 1.68 -42.45
C ILE A 115 -9.17 0.17 -42.30
N GLN A 116 -9.07 -0.34 -41.07
CA GLN A 116 -8.95 -1.78 -40.80
C GLN A 116 -10.22 -2.55 -41.21
N LYS A 117 -11.39 -1.89 -41.21
CA LYS A 117 -12.65 -2.45 -41.74
C LYS A 117 -12.70 -2.50 -43.26
N THR A 118 -12.05 -1.54 -43.91
CA THR A 118 -12.09 -1.36 -45.37
C THR A 118 -10.96 -2.13 -46.08
N SER A 119 -9.82 -2.25 -45.41
CA SER A 119 -8.61 -2.94 -45.87
C SER A 119 -7.97 -3.64 -44.69
N ASN A 120 -7.60 -4.90 -44.82
CA ASN A 120 -6.95 -5.67 -43.75
C ASN A 120 -5.46 -5.27 -43.64
N CYS A 121 -5.20 -4.01 -43.28
CA CYS A 121 -3.86 -3.44 -43.16
C CYS A 121 -3.27 -3.72 -41.78
N THR A 122 -1.98 -4.06 -41.73
CA THR A 122 -1.24 -4.22 -40.47
C THR A 122 -0.66 -2.86 -40.05
N PRO A 123 -1.02 -2.32 -38.88
CA PRO A 123 -0.52 -1.02 -38.43
C PRO A 123 0.98 -1.05 -38.13
N ARG A 124 1.71 -0.02 -38.57
CA ARG A 124 3.12 0.19 -38.25
C ARG A 124 3.20 1.02 -36.97
N LEU A 125 3.36 0.34 -35.86
CA LEU A 125 3.56 0.95 -34.54
C LEU A 125 5.00 1.45 -34.43
N SER A 126 5.19 2.69 -33.97
CA SER A 126 6.50 3.12 -33.48
C SER A 126 6.45 3.22 -31.97
N ALA A 127 7.26 2.38 -31.33
CA ALA A 127 7.50 2.44 -29.90
C ALA A 127 8.96 2.83 -29.69
N GLN A 128 9.20 3.72 -28.73
CA GLN A 128 10.55 4.09 -28.31
C GLN A 128 11.27 2.93 -27.59
N PHE A 129 10.50 1.93 -27.13
CA PHE A 129 10.97 0.70 -26.50
C PHE A 129 10.15 -0.48 -27.03
N HIS A 130 10.80 -1.61 -27.28
CA HIS A 130 10.10 -2.86 -27.58
C HIS A 130 9.51 -3.40 -26.26
N SER A 131 8.27 -3.01 -25.96
CA SER A 131 7.58 -3.37 -24.71
C SER A 131 6.50 -4.43 -24.98
N VAL A 132 6.03 -5.09 -23.91
CA VAL A 132 4.87 -6.01 -23.97
C VAL A 132 3.63 -5.36 -24.60
N GLY A 133 3.46 -4.04 -24.50
CA GLY A 133 2.38 -3.32 -25.19
C GLY A 133 2.49 -3.36 -26.72
N TYR A 134 3.71 -3.50 -27.26
CA TYR A 134 3.97 -3.68 -28.70
C TYR A 134 3.69 -5.12 -29.14
N GLU A 135 4.11 -6.11 -28.34
CA GLU A 135 3.99 -7.53 -28.68
C GLU A 135 2.54 -8.05 -28.62
N PHE A 136 1.72 -7.49 -27.74
CA PHE A 136 0.31 -7.83 -27.59
C PHE A 136 -0.65 -6.86 -28.32
N GLU A 137 -0.12 -5.97 -29.17
CA GLU A 137 -0.90 -5.03 -30.00
C GLU A 137 -1.97 -4.24 -29.21
N TYR A 138 -1.65 -3.82 -27.99
CA TYR A 138 -2.56 -3.06 -27.13
C TYR A 138 -2.62 -1.58 -27.56
N TYR A 139 -3.29 -1.30 -28.68
CA TYR A 139 -3.51 0.05 -29.20
C TYR A 139 -4.94 0.57 -28.94
N CYS A 140 -5.08 1.89 -28.85
CA CYS A 140 -6.35 2.62 -28.87
C CYS A 140 -7.34 2.30 -27.73
N ASP A 141 -8.20 1.29 -27.90
CA ASP A 141 -9.24 0.93 -26.95
C ASP A 141 -8.69 0.08 -25.80
N SER A 142 -7.79 -0.85 -26.12
CA SER A 142 -7.26 -1.78 -25.13
C SER A 142 -6.17 -1.16 -24.24
N ALA A 143 -5.62 0.00 -24.65
CA ALA A 143 -4.80 0.87 -23.81
C ALA A 143 -5.55 1.36 -22.55
N HIS A 144 -6.87 1.60 -22.67
CA HIS A 144 -7.69 2.04 -21.54
C HIS A 144 -7.80 0.95 -20.46
N GLN A 145 -7.82 -0.33 -20.87
CA GLN A 145 -7.89 -1.46 -19.96
C GLN A 145 -6.65 -1.58 -19.07
N MET A 146 -5.47 -1.29 -19.61
CA MET A 146 -4.23 -1.29 -18.84
C MET A 146 -4.20 -0.16 -17.81
N LYS A 147 -4.64 1.05 -18.19
CA LYS A 147 -4.74 2.20 -17.27
C LYS A 147 -5.71 1.92 -16.11
N ASN A 148 -6.88 1.36 -16.42
CA ASN A 148 -7.87 1.00 -15.39
C ASN A 148 -7.33 -0.09 -14.44
N SER A 149 -6.56 -1.04 -14.98
CA SER A 149 -5.93 -2.10 -14.19
C SER A 149 -4.90 -1.57 -13.18
N ILE A 150 -4.07 -0.60 -13.57
CA ILE A 150 -3.11 0.05 -12.66
C ILE A 150 -3.84 0.77 -11.52
N SER A 151 -4.93 1.46 -11.81
CA SER A 151 -5.75 2.12 -10.79
C SER A 151 -6.33 1.12 -9.78
N ILE A 152 -6.82 -0.04 -10.26
CA ILE A 152 -7.31 -1.12 -9.40
C ILE A 152 -6.20 -1.69 -8.52
N GLN A 153 -5.00 -1.91 -9.08
CA GLN A 153 -3.82 -2.35 -8.33
C GLN A 153 -3.44 -1.39 -7.19
N MET A 154 -3.46 -0.08 -7.47
CA MET A 154 -3.19 0.95 -6.46
C MET A 154 -4.26 1.00 -5.36
N PHE A 155 -5.52 0.76 -5.71
CA PHE A 155 -6.56 0.59 -4.71
C PHE A 155 -6.32 -0.64 -3.82
N GLY A 156 -5.85 -1.75 -4.40
CA GLY A 156 -5.54 -2.98 -3.68
C GLY A 156 -4.49 -2.81 -2.60
N ILE A 157 -3.37 -2.14 -2.91
CA ILE A 157 -2.31 -1.88 -1.91
C ILE A 157 -2.79 -0.94 -0.79
N LEU A 158 -3.65 0.05 -1.09
CA LEU A 158 -4.21 0.95 -0.08
C LEU A 158 -5.10 0.19 0.90
N VAL A 159 -6.03 -0.63 0.39
CA VAL A 159 -6.91 -1.45 1.24
C VAL A 159 -6.09 -2.48 2.02
N GLY A 160 -5.09 -3.09 1.38
CA GLY A 160 -4.15 -4.01 2.01
C GLY A 160 -3.43 -3.37 3.20
N ALA A 161 -2.87 -2.18 3.03
CA ALA A 161 -2.17 -1.47 4.10
C ALA A 161 -3.08 -1.17 5.31
N VAL A 162 -4.34 -0.78 5.08
CA VAL A 162 -5.29 -0.52 6.17
C VAL A 162 -5.63 -1.82 6.92
N VAL A 163 -5.94 -2.89 6.20
CA VAL A 163 -6.33 -4.17 6.81
C VAL A 163 -5.15 -4.82 7.54
N PHE A 164 -4.00 -4.94 6.88
CA PHE A 164 -2.82 -5.55 7.46
C PHE A 164 -2.18 -4.68 8.55
N GLY A 165 -2.34 -3.36 8.50
CA GLY A 165 -1.93 -2.47 9.58
C GLY A 165 -2.64 -2.82 10.89
N GLN A 166 -3.98 -2.86 10.87
CA GLN A 166 -4.76 -3.25 12.05
C GLN A 166 -4.50 -4.71 12.48
N LEU A 167 -4.30 -5.61 11.51
CA LEU A 167 -4.01 -7.01 11.79
C LEU A 167 -2.62 -7.21 12.43
N SER A 168 -1.65 -6.35 12.10
CA SER A 168 -0.31 -6.35 12.69
C SER A 168 -0.35 -6.03 14.18
N ASP A 169 -1.19 -5.07 14.56
CA ASP A 169 -1.37 -4.65 15.94
C ASP A 169 -2.03 -5.76 16.80
N LEU A 170 -2.84 -6.62 16.20
CA LEU A 170 -3.60 -7.68 16.90
C LEU A 170 -2.89 -9.04 16.93
N CYS A 171 -2.20 -9.44 15.85
CA CYS A 171 -1.62 -10.78 15.70
C CYS A 171 -0.11 -10.88 16.00
N GLY A 172 0.54 -9.74 16.30
CA GLY A 172 1.96 -9.66 16.56
C GLY A 172 2.82 -9.54 15.29
N ARG A 173 3.73 -8.57 15.29
CA ARG A 173 4.52 -8.11 14.12
C ARG A 173 5.28 -9.20 13.36
N ARG A 174 5.84 -10.20 14.05
CA ARG A 174 6.68 -11.23 13.40
C ARG A 174 5.89 -12.24 12.57
N ARG A 175 4.69 -12.61 13.01
CA ARG A 175 3.87 -13.63 12.33
C ARG A 175 3.22 -13.04 11.09
N ILE A 176 2.76 -11.79 11.18
CA ILE A 176 2.11 -11.12 10.06
C ILE A 176 3.10 -10.88 8.91
N MET A 177 4.34 -10.45 9.19
CA MET A 177 5.38 -10.27 8.18
C MET A 177 5.66 -11.56 7.39
N LEU A 178 5.73 -12.70 8.07
CA LEU A 178 5.94 -14.00 7.41
C LEU A 178 4.75 -14.38 6.52
N ILE A 179 3.52 -14.18 6.99
CA ILE A 179 2.32 -14.51 6.20
C ILE A 179 2.22 -13.61 4.96
N CYS A 180 2.44 -12.30 5.11
CA CYS A 180 2.41 -11.34 4.00
C CYS A 180 3.48 -11.63 2.95
N THR A 181 4.70 -11.94 3.40
CA THR A 181 5.82 -12.29 2.51
C THR A 181 5.54 -13.58 1.73
N LEU A 182 5.02 -14.62 2.39
CA LEU A 182 4.65 -15.87 1.71
C LEU A 182 3.52 -15.66 0.71
N GLY A 183 2.48 -14.92 1.09
CA GLY A 183 1.36 -14.58 0.22
C GLY A 183 1.82 -13.86 -1.05
N MET A 184 2.58 -12.77 -0.89
CA MET A 184 3.14 -12.01 -2.01
C MET A 184 3.99 -12.91 -2.93
N THR A 185 4.86 -13.76 -2.36
CA THR A 185 5.73 -14.65 -3.15
C THR A 185 4.95 -15.63 -4.02
N VAL A 186 3.91 -16.26 -3.45
CA VAL A 186 3.06 -17.22 -4.17
C VAL A 186 2.26 -16.53 -5.28
N PHE A 187 1.60 -15.41 -4.98
CA PHE A 187 0.79 -14.70 -5.97
C PHE A 187 1.63 -14.04 -7.06
N GLY A 188 2.81 -13.49 -6.73
CA GLY A 188 3.72 -12.94 -7.73
C GLY A 188 4.33 -14.02 -8.63
N TYR A 189 4.59 -15.23 -8.13
CA TYR A 189 4.96 -16.37 -8.97
C TYR A 189 3.83 -16.80 -9.90
N LEU A 190 2.59 -16.86 -9.40
CA LEU A 190 1.42 -17.15 -10.25
C LEU A 190 1.22 -16.10 -11.35
N ALA A 191 1.50 -14.83 -11.04
CA ALA A 191 1.43 -13.76 -12.01
C ALA A 191 2.44 -13.93 -13.15
N SER A 192 3.64 -14.47 -12.92
CA SER A 192 4.65 -14.66 -13.97
C SER A 192 4.33 -15.83 -14.91
N VAL A 193 3.63 -16.86 -14.44
CA VAL A 193 3.24 -18.04 -15.23
C VAL A 193 2.01 -17.78 -16.11
N THR A 194 1.27 -16.71 -15.83
CA THR A 194 -0.02 -16.44 -16.47
C THR A 194 0.14 -15.56 -17.72
N SER A 195 -0.42 -15.99 -18.85
CA SER A 195 -0.30 -15.29 -20.16
C SER A 195 -1.49 -14.38 -20.51
N GLY A 196 -2.49 -14.25 -19.64
CA GLY A 196 -3.70 -13.44 -19.88
C GLY A 196 -3.70 -12.14 -19.09
N LEU A 197 -4.02 -11.01 -19.73
CA LEU A 197 -3.97 -9.68 -19.10
C LEU A 197 -4.84 -9.57 -17.84
N VAL A 198 -6.05 -10.14 -17.86
CA VAL A 198 -7.02 -10.07 -16.76
C VAL A 198 -6.57 -10.93 -15.58
N THR A 199 -6.18 -12.18 -15.84
CA THR A 199 -5.74 -13.13 -14.82
C THR A 199 -4.41 -12.70 -14.20
N PHE A 200 -3.48 -12.20 -15.01
CA PHE A 200 -2.25 -11.55 -14.59
C PHE A 200 -2.54 -10.38 -13.64
N THR A 201 -3.42 -9.45 -14.03
CA THR A 201 -3.81 -8.28 -13.23
C THR A 201 -4.48 -8.69 -11.90
N ALA A 202 -5.28 -9.76 -11.89
CA ALA A 202 -5.93 -10.26 -10.68
C ALA A 202 -4.92 -10.84 -9.68
N PHE A 203 -3.95 -11.66 -10.14
CA PHE A 203 -2.89 -12.18 -9.27
C PHE A 203 -1.99 -11.07 -8.72
N LEU A 204 -1.72 -10.06 -9.55
CA LEU A 204 -1.06 -8.84 -9.14
C LEU A 204 -1.79 -8.10 -8.04
N PHE A 205 -3.08 -7.81 -8.24
CA PHE A 205 -3.89 -7.14 -7.23
C PHE A 205 -3.83 -7.88 -5.89
N ALA A 206 -3.93 -9.22 -5.93
CA ALA A 206 -3.77 -10.05 -4.74
C ALA A 206 -2.37 -9.89 -4.13
N ALA A 207 -1.30 -9.97 -4.92
CA ALA A 207 0.07 -9.77 -4.44
C ALA A 207 0.29 -8.39 -3.81
N LEU A 208 -0.20 -7.31 -4.45
CA LEU A 208 -0.13 -5.93 -3.95
C LEU A 208 -0.90 -5.75 -2.63
N PHE A 209 -2.05 -6.40 -2.50
CA PHE A 209 -2.83 -6.38 -1.27
C PHE A 209 -2.00 -6.92 -0.08
N PHE A 210 -1.26 -8.02 -0.27
CA PHE A 210 -0.36 -8.56 0.76
C PHE A 210 0.87 -7.68 1.02
N THR A 211 1.36 -6.96 0.02
CA THR A 211 2.51 -6.03 0.17
C THR A 211 2.25 -4.91 1.17
N GLY A 212 1.00 -4.43 1.30
CA GLY A 212 0.66 -3.31 2.18
C GLY A 212 0.98 -3.54 3.66
N GLY A 213 1.08 -4.81 4.10
CA GLY A 213 1.43 -5.18 5.47
C GLY A 213 2.92 -5.44 5.73
N ASN A 214 3.78 -5.45 4.70
CA ASN A 214 5.21 -5.72 4.87
C ASN A 214 6.02 -4.49 5.32
N SER A 215 5.43 -3.29 5.34
CA SER A 215 6.09 -2.02 5.68
C SER A 215 5.80 -1.51 7.09
N THR A 216 5.15 -2.29 7.96
CA THR A 216 4.77 -1.92 9.33
C THR A 216 5.37 -2.90 10.34
#